data_AF-A0A1J4J7A3-F1
#
_entry.id   AF-A0A1J4J7A3-F1
#
_cell.length_a   1.000
_cell.length_b   1.000
_cell.length_c   1.000
_cell.angle_alpha   90.00
_cell.angle_beta   90.00
_cell.angle_gamma   90.00
#
_symmetry.space_group_name_H-M   'P 1'
#
loop_
_entity.id
_entity.type
_entity.pdbx_description
1 polymer ?
#
loop_
_entity_poly.entity_id
_entity_poly.type
_entity_poly.pdbx_seq_one_letter_code
_entity_poly.pdbx_strand_id
1 'polypeptide(L)'
;MIHCIFIETKRTGQINVTPGQYDNLKVVTTFPIFTAISKSPFHHSESVDDQNLNQNCNQNLNQTNHDDQFDETLSTQISSSYDLYDALKEFSFKIPCNDNDVLSFDYHTDTKGALYSEITLCIKENVSITLQVLIILPFNGLNENIDMVFPSTFTIGHRGSGSNLVTKGFLENSLEGFETAYKSGADFVEFDVQLTSENVPVIYHDFYIKSDKINHIEPLKTEIDGSLKYALRQLSTTEFENAGLQSQWKQKYLTYSELLQKLPNEMKFDVELKYPFLEKFKDVPYAERNFFVDQTLEEMKKNAYNRKLFFSSFDVLSVVMLSFKQKRWPIFQLMSRERGETLDIFVQKTINVAPLLKELGIKGFVFNSKYLMMAQSMVKELKDMGFVIATYGVHNNSIDGIVSQLNLGVSGLCTDNMVQLKKTVSDYVASQEQELF
;
A
#
# COMPACT_ATOMS: atom_id res chain seq x y z
N MET A 1 -0.83 -9.30 18.46
CA MET A 1 -1.71 -10.05 17.54
C MET A 1 -1.06 -10.01 16.17
N ILE A 2 -0.87 -11.17 15.53
CA ILE A 2 -0.36 -11.26 14.15
C ILE A 2 -1.55 -11.52 13.24
N HIS A 3 -1.59 -10.87 12.09
CA HIS A 3 -2.61 -11.13 11.07
C HIS A 3 -2.01 -11.91 9.91
N CYS A 4 -2.73 -12.92 9.43
CA CYS A 4 -2.36 -13.68 8.25
C CYS A 4 -3.43 -13.48 7.18
N ILE A 5 -3.02 -13.19 5.95
CA ILE A 5 -3.91 -12.99 4.82
C ILE A 5 -3.55 -13.99 3.74
N PHE A 6 -4.55 -14.71 3.27
CA PHE A 6 -4.43 -15.68 2.19
C PHE A 6 -4.92 -15.05 0.89
N ILE A 7 -4.03 -15.02 -0.09
CA ILE A 7 -4.21 -14.41 -1.41
C ILE A 7 -4.21 -15.54 -2.42
N GLU A 8 -5.35 -15.79 -3.06
CA GLU A 8 -5.39 -16.69 -4.20
C GLU A 8 -4.76 -16.03 -5.43
N THR A 9 -3.63 -16.59 -5.86
CA THR A 9 -2.88 -16.10 -7.02
C THR A 9 -3.20 -16.89 -8.28
N LYS A 10 -3.70 -18.12 -8.13
CA LYS A 10 -4.07 -18.97 -9.26
C LYS A 10 -5.12 -20.00 -8.88
N ARG A 11 -6.03 -20.27 -9.82
CA ARG A 11 -6.97 -21.39 -9.77
C ARG A 11 -7.01 -22.13 -11.09
N THR A 12 -7.15 -23.44 -11.05
CA THR A 12 -7.52 -24.27 -12.20
C THR A 12 -8.83 -24.99 -11.94
N GLY A 13 -9.92 -24.63 -12.62
CA GLY A 13 -11.26 -25.19 -12.39
C GLY A 13 -12.18 -24.27 -11.57
N GLN A 14 -13.42 -24.69 -11.29
CA GLN A 14 -14.41 -23.89 -10.56
C GLN A 14 -14.54 -24.35 -9.10
N ILE A 15 -14.42 -23.42 -8.16
CA ILE A 15 -14.75 -23.64 -6.73
C ILE A 15 -15.71 -22.53 -6.31
N ASN A 16 -16.84 -22.91 -5.71
CA ASN A 16 -17.71 -21.96 -5.05
C ASN A 16 -17.25 -21.85 -3.59
N VAL A 17 -16.37 -20.90 -3.28
CA VAL A 17 -16.13 -20.56 -1.87
C VAL A 17 -17.25 -19.60 -1.46
N THR A 18 -17.91 -19.83 -0.33
CA THR A 18 -18.98 -18.91 0.09
C THR A 18 -18.36 -17.79 0.92
N PRO A 19 -18.56 -16.51 0.56
CA PRO A 19 -18.11 -15.41 1.42
C PRO A 19 -18.72 -15.53 2.81
N GLY A 20 -17.93 -15.31 3.86
CA GLY A 20 -18.41 -15.45 5.24
C GLY A 20 -17.31 -15.39 6.29
N GLN A 21 -17.73 -15.39 7.55
CA GLN A 21 -16.85 -15.54 8.70
C GLN A 21 -16.88 -17.00 9.17
N TYR A 22 -15.72 -17.63 9.25
CA TYR A 22 -15.48 -19.00 9.70
C TYR A 22 -14.54 -18.92 10.91
N ASP A 23 -15.08 -19.05 12.11
CA ASP A 23 -14.38 -18.80 13.38
C ASP A 23 -13.69 -17.42 13.41
N ASN A 24 -12.36 -17.39 13.28
CA ASN A 24 -11.52 -16.18 13.25
C ASN A 24 -11.12 -15.74 11.83
N LEU A 25 -11.59 -16.46 10.81
CA LEU A 25 -11.24 -16.26 9.41
C LEU A 25 -12.37 -15.57 8.65
N LYS A 26 -12.07 -14.48 7.96
CA LYS A 26 -12.99 -13.85 6.99
C LYS A 26 -12.61 -14.31 5.60
N VAL A 27 -13.57 -14.83 4.81
CA VAL A 27 -13.32 -15.40 3.48
C VAL A 27 -14.14 -14.66 2.42
N VAL A 28 -13.53 -14.36 1.28
CA VAL A 28 -14.15 -13.79 0.07
C VAL A 28 -13.61 -14.55 -1.15
N THR A 29 -14.32 -14.58 -2.28
CA THR A 29 -13.99 -15.43 -3.45
C THR A 29 -14.38 -14.76 -4.77
N THR A 30 -13.99 -15.13 -6.00
CA THR A 30 -13.02 -16.09 -6.61
C THR A 30 -12.21 -15.36 -7.73
N PHE A 31 -11.53 -14.23 -7.46
CA PHE A 31 -10.38 -13.64 -8.22
C PHE A 31 -10.30 -12.10 -8.07
N PRO A 32 -9.09 -11.47 -8.10
CA PRO A 32 -7.74 -12.03 -7.98
C PRO A 32 -6.87 -11.32 -6.93
N ILE A 33 -7.36 -11.14 -5.70
CA ILE A 33 -6.51 -10.45 -4.70
C ILE A 33 -6.57 -11.08 -3.32
N PHE A 34 -7.75 -11.39 -2.77
CA PHE A 34 -7.84 -11.89 -1.40
C PHE A 34 -8.88 -12.98 -1.28
N THR A 35 -8.47 -14.06 -0.65
CA THR A 35 -9.35 -15.18 -0.37
C THR A 35 -9.71 -15.23 1.09
N ALA A 36 -8.76 -14.95 2.01
CA ALA A 36 -9.08 -15.01 3.43
C ALA A 36 -8.19 -14.14 4.33
N ILE A 37 -8.64 -13.84 5.55
CA ILE A 37 -7.90 -13.09 6.59
C ILE A 37 -8.11 -13.73 7.97
N SER A 38 -7.04 -14.09 8.67
CA SER A 38 -7.02 -14.71 10.02
C SER A 38 -6.23 -13.87 11.03
N LYS A 39 -6.51 -14.08 12.33
CA LYS A 39 -5.85 -13.42 13.47
C LYS A 39 -5.32 -14.48 14.43
N SER A 40 -4.03 -14.40 14.78
CA SER A 40 -3.44 -15.24 15.84
C SER A 40 -3.15 -14.41 17.10
N PRO A 41 -3.57 -14.87 18.29
CA PRO A 41 -3.14 -14.29 19.56
C PRO A 41 -1.64 -14.51 19.75
N PHE A 42 -0.88 -13.41 19.85
CA PHE A 42 0.52 -13.48 20.26
C PHE A 42 0.55 -13.25 21.76
N HIS A 43 0.94 -14.27 22.54
CA HIS A 43 1.29 -14.07 23.93
C HIS A 43 2.77 -13.67 24.00
N HIS A 44 3.05 -12.46 24.47
CA HIS A 44 4.39 -12.14 24.93
C HIS A 44 4.70 -13.05 26.10
N SER A 45 5.55 -14.06 25.91
CA SER A 45 6.28 -14.63 27.03
C SER A 45 7.30 -13.57 27.46
N GLU A 46 6.98 -12.83 28.53
CA GLU A 46 8.04 -12.20 29.31
C GLU A 46 9.02 -13.29 29.72
N SER A 47 10.31 -13.03 29.48
CA SER A 47 11.41 -13.88 29.92
C SER A 47 11.35 -14.01 31.44
N VAL A 48 10.91 -15.17 31.92
CA VAL A 48 11.08 -15.59 33.31
C VAL A 48 12.03 -16.78 33.32
N ASP A 49 13.22 -16.47 33.81
CA ASP A 49 14.20 -17.31 34.49
C ASP A 49 14.55 -18.70 33.94
N ASP A 50 15.82 -18.79 33.51
CA ASP A 50 16.66 -19.96 33.71
C ASP A 50 16.46 -20.54 35.12
N GLN A 51 15.82 -21.70 35.21
CA GLN A 51 16.22 -22.79 36.10
C GLN A 51 15.37 -24.06 35.87
N ASN A 52 16.06 -25.18 35.78
CA ASN A 52 15.58 -26.58 35.81
C ASN A 52 15.07 -27.19 34.49
N LEU A 53 16.02 -27.66 33.68
CA LEU A 53 15.89 -28.97 33.04
C LEU A 53 17.17 -29.77 33.27
N ASN A 54 17.27 -30.32 34.48
CA ASN A 54 18.11 -31.46 34.76
C ASN A 54 17.18 -32.68 34.82
N GLN A 55 17.55 -33.71 34.07
CA GLN A 55 17.19 -35.13 34.19
C GLN A 55 16.49 -35.78 32.98
N ASN A 56 17.19 -36.82 32.52
CA ASN A 56 16.73 -38.01 31.83
C ASN A 56 16.52 -37.93 30.31
N CYS A 57 17.61 -38.18 29.58
CA CYS A 57 17.61 -39.35 28.70
C CYS A 57 19.05 -39.86 28.47
N ASN A 58 19.45 -40.84 29.29
CA ASN A 58 20.47 -41.81 28.92
C ASN A 58 19.88 -42.71 27.83
N GLN A 59 20.54 -42.85 26.69
CA GLN A 59 21.18 -44.11 26.28
C GLN A 59 21.75 -44.03 24.85
N ASN A 60 23.07 -44.21 24.79
CA ASN A 60 23.83 -44.96 23.78
C ASN A 60 23.83 -44.47 22.31
N LEU A 61 24.99 -43.96 21.86
CA LEU A 61 25.98 -44.76 21.11
C LEU A 61 27.25 -43.95 20.75
N ASN A 62 28.35 -44.33 21.40
CA ASN A 62 29.74 -44.45 20.92
C ASN A 62 30.45 -43.34 20.12
N GLN A 63 31.41 -42.72 20.82
CA GLN A 63 32.87 -42.66 20.53
C GLN A 63 33.33 -42.35 19.09
N THR A 64 34.08 -41.26 18.92
CA THR A 64 35.56 -41.27 19.04
C THR A 64 36.15 -39.86 19.06
N ASN A 65 37.22 -39.71 19.84
CA ASN A 65 38.03 -38.52 20.11
C ASN A 65 38.75 -37.96 18.88
N HIS A 66 39.00 -36.65 18.87
CA HIS A 66 40.35 -36.10 18.67
C HIS A 66 40.43 -34.67 19.19
N ASP A 67 41.38 -34.45 20.10
CA ASP A 67 41.93 -33.16 20.51
C ASP A 67 42.64 -32.46 19.34
N ASP A 68 42.49 -31.14 19.20
CA ASP A 68 43.61 -30.20 19.44
C ASP A 68 43.26 -28.74 19.05
N GLN A 69 43.52 -27.87 20.01
CA GLN A 69 43.84 -26.42 20.01
C GLN A 69 43.70 -25.61 18.71
N PHE A 70 42.99 -24.47 18.79
CA PHE A 70 43.52 -23.17 18.32
C PHE A 70 42.91 -22.00 19.11
N ASP A 71 43.79 -21.04 19.38
CA ASP A 71 43.70 -19.86 20.24
C ASP A 71 43.01 -18.66 19.53
N GLU A 72 42.82 -17.58 20.30
CA GLU A 72 42.52 -16.19 19.90
C GLU A 72 41.05 -15.74 19.73
N THR A 73 40.55 -15.14 20.81
CA THR A 73 39.89 -13.82 20.85
C THR A 73 39.22 -13.32 19.56
N LEU A 74 37.90 -13.50 19.48
CA LEU A 74 37.03 -12.59 18.73
C LEU A 74 35.80 -12.27 19.59
N SER A 75 35.90 -11.18 20.36
CA SER A 75 34.72 -10.49 20.88
C SER A 75 33.95 -9.90 19.70
N THR A 76 33.15 -10.73 19.05
CA THR A 76 32.13 -10.23 18.13
C THR A 76 30.93 -9.85 18.98
N GLN A 77 30.74 -8.53 19.14
CA GLN A 77 29.39 -8.01 19.36
C GLN A 77 28.54 -8.55 18.21
N ILE A 78 27.74 -9.58 18.49
CA ILE A 78 26.69 -10.03 17.59
C ILE A 78 25.68 -8.88 17.57
N SER A 79 25.73 -8.05 16.53
CA SER A 79 24.71 -7.04 16.28
C SER A 79 23.39 -7.79 16.11
N SER A 80 22.50 -7.61 17.08
CA SER A 80 21.16 -8.13 17.08
C SER A 80 20.36 -7.56 15.90
N SER A 81 20.27 -8.32 14.81
CA SER A 81 19.12 -8.32 13.90
C SER A 81 19.28 -9.50 12.93
N TYR A 82 18.84 -10.69 13.36
CA TYR A 82 18.18 -11.53 12.38
C TYR A 82 16.94 -10.74 11.98
N ASP A 83 17.00 -10.09 10.82
CA ASP A 83 15.95 -9.20 10.36
C ASP A 83 14.69 -10.04 10.17
N LEU A 84 13.73 -9.91 11.09
CA LEU A 84 12.48 -10.67 11.05
C LEU A 84 11.80 -10.49 9.68
N TYR A 85 12.03 -9.34 9.03
CA TYR A 85 11.56 -9.04 7.67
C TYR A 85 12.27 -9.87 6.58
N ASP A 86 13.56 -10.16 6.72
CA ASP A 86 14.29 -11.05 5.79
C ASP A 86 13.84 -12.52 5.89
N ALA A 87 13.38 -12.93 7.08
CA ALA A 87 12.83 -14.27 7.31
C ALA A 87 11.40 -14.44 6.75
N LEU A 88 10.70 -13.34 6.44
CA LEU A 88 9.32 -13.34 5.93
C LEU A 88 9.24 -13.36 4.39
N LYS A 89 10.32 -13.76 3.69
CA LYS A 89 10.33 -13.86 2.23
C LYS A 89 9.15 -14.70 1.73
N GLU A 90 8.44 -14.14 0.75
CA GLU A 90 7.21 -14.68 0.18
C GLU A 90 7.36 -16.17 -0.14
N PHE A 91 6.64 -17.03 0.57
CA PHE A 91 6.60 -18.46 0.29
C PHE A 91 5.28 -18.80 -0.41
N SER A 92 5.37 -19.67 -1.41
CA SER A 92 4.21 -20.22 -2.10
C SER A 92 4.33 -21.74 -2.11
N PHE A 93 3.20 -22.41 -1.97
CA PHE A 93 3.16 -23.86 -2.00
C PHE A 93 1.89 -24.32 -2.71
N LYS A 94 1.94 -25.51 -3.31
CA LYS A 94 0.82 -26.11 -4.05
C LYS A 94 0.27 -27.26 -3.23
N ILE A 95 -1.04 -27.33 -3.07
CA ILE A 95 -1.68 -28.53 -2.54
C ILE A 95 -2.49 -29.22 -3.64
N PRO A 96 -2.19 -30.49 -3.97
CA PRO A 96 -3.06 -31.31 -4.80
C PRO A 96 -4.29 -31.75 -4.00
N CYS A 97 -5.49 -31.66 -4.58
CA CYS A 97 -6.72 -32.13 -3.96
C CYS A 97 -7.63 -32.84 -4.99
N ASN A 98 -8.34 -33.86 -4.51
CA ASN A 98 -9.37 -34.62 -5.21
C ASN A 98 -10.78 -34.19 -4.74
N ASP A 99 -11.81 -34.73 -5.39
CA ASP A 99 -13.21 -34.47 -5.03
C ASP A 99 -13.52 -34.83 -3.57
N ASN A 100 -14.09 -33.88 -2.82
CA ASN A 100 -14.42 -33.95 -1.39
C ASN A 100 -13.23 -33.88 -0.41
N ASP A 101 -12.02 -33.55 -0.87
CA ASP A 101 -10.91 -33.30 0.04
C ASP A 101 -11.16 -32.03 0.87
N VAL A 102 -10.84 -32.11 2.16
CA VAL A 102 -10.74 -30.97 3.07
C VAL A 102 -9.28 -30.54 3.11
N LEU A 103 -9.00 -29.33 2.63
CA LEU A 103 -7.67 -28.74 2.72
C LEU A 103 -7.48 -28.10 4.09
N SER A 104 -6.63 -28.68 4.93
CA SER A 104 -6.17 -28.08 6.19
C SER A 104 -4.69 -27.72 6.05
N PHE A 105 -4.32 -26.52 6.47
CA PHE A 105 -2.96 -25.98 6.31
C PHE A 105 -2.34 -25.72 7.67
N ASP A 106 -1.18 -26.32 7.92
CA ASP A 106 -0.34 -25.99 9.06
C ASP A 106 0.74 -25.00 8.63
N TYR A 107 0.81 -23.85 9.30
CA TYR A 107 1.91 -22.91 9.17
C TYR A 107 2.73 -22.91 10.46
N HIS A 108 4.01 -23.25 10.35
CA HIS A 108 4.96 -23.19 11.45
C HIS A 108 5.78 -21.91 11.32
N THR A 109 5.56 -20.95 12.21
CA THR A 109 6.59 -19.95 12.54
C THR A 109 7.49 -20.54 13.62
N ASP A 110 8.79 -20.27 13.55
CA ASP A 110 9.77 -20.66 14.58
C ASP A 110 9.56 -19.94 15.93
N THR A 111 8.48 -19.18 16.07
CA THR A 111 8.07 -18.50 17.29
C THR A 111 7.22 -19.43 18.15
N LYS A 112 7.82 -19.91 19.25
CA LYS A 112 7.22 -20.80 20.26
C LYS A 112 5.82 -20.35 20.68
N GLY A 113 4.79 -21.02 20.15
CA GLY A 113 3.39 -20.88 20.58
C GLY A 113 2.45 -20.39 19.49
N ALA A 114 2.23 -21.21 18.45
CA ALA A 114 1.23 -20.94 17.43
C ALA A 114 -0.15 -21.46 17.87
N LEU A 115 -1.16 -20.59 17.80
CA LEU A 115 -2.58 -20.97 17.83
C LEU A 115 -3.06 -21.22 16.41
N TYR A 116 -3.68 -22.37 16.20
CA TYR A 116 -4.12 -22.89 14.91
C TYR A 116 -5.50 -22.32 14.54
N SER A 117 -5.76 -22.20 13.24
CA SER A 117 -7.13 -22.10 12.71
C SER A 117 -7.19 -22.98 11.48
N GLU A 118 -7.97 -24.06 11.57
CA GLU A 118 -8.22 -24.96 10.44
C GLU A 118 -9.17 -24.26 9.46
N ILE A 119 -8.75 -24.14 8.20
CA ILE A 119 -9.53 -23.47 7.16
C ILE A 119 -10.05 -24.53 6.19
N THR A 120 -11.27 -25.02 6.40
CA THR A 120 -11.88 -25.97 5.45
C THR A 120 -12.43 -25.24 4.23
N LEU A 121 -11.85 -25.48 3.05
CA LEU A 121 -12.40 -25.07 1.76
C LEU A 121 -13.04 -26.28 1.07
N CYS A 122 -14.35 -26.22 0.77
CA CYS A 122 -15.04 -27.30 0.06
C CYS A 122 -14.76 -27.22 -1.45
N ILE A 123 -14.17 -28.27 -2.02
CA ILE A 123 -13.80 -28.36 -3.43
C ILE A 123 -14.70 -29.40 -4.12
N LYS A 124 -15.29 -29.04 -5.27
CA LYS A 124 -16.28 -29.88 -5.98
C LYS A 124 -15.77 -30.55 -7.26
N GLU A 125 -14.51 -30.34 -7.64
CA GLU A 125 -13.89 -30.91 -8.84
C GLU A 125 -12.36 -31.02 -8.63
N ASN A 126 -11.63 -31.67 -9.55
CA ASN A 126 -10.16 -31.62 -9.62
C ASN A 126 -9.66 -30.17 -9.83
N VAL A 127 -9.43 -29.46 -8.74
CA VAL A 127 -8.99 -28.06 -8.72
C VAL A 127 -7.60 -27.95 -8.10
N SER A 128 -6.82 -26.99 -8.56
CA SER A 128 -5.61 -26.55 -7.86
C SER A 128 -5.74 -25.07 -7.54
N ILE A 129 -5.50 -24.72 -6.27
CA ILE A 129 -5.38 -23.33 -5.82
C ILE A 129 -3.92 -23.08 -5.43
N THR A 130 -3.37 -21.95 -5.85
CA THR A 130 -2.11 -21.41 -5.32
C THR A 130 -2.44 -20.25 -4.39
N LEU A 131 -1.99 -20.36 -3.13
CA LEU A 131 -2.15 -19.33 -2.11
C LEU A 131 -0.80 -18.69 -1.82
N GLN A 132 -0.80 -17.37 -1.70
CA GLN A 132 0.27 -16.59 -1.08
C GLN A 132 -0.21 -16.15 0.30
N VAL A 133 0.69 -16.22 1.30
CA VAL A 133 0.40 -15.76 2.65
C VAL A 133 1.09 -14.42 2.88
N LEU A 134 0.32 -13.41 3.26
CA LEU A 134 0.81 -12.13 3.75
C LEU A 134 0.70 -12.12 5.28
N ILE A 135 1.84 -11.96 5.94
CA ILE A 135 1.93 -11.83 7.39
C ILE A 135 2.04 -10.34 7.73
N ILE A 136 1.10 -9.85 8.53
CA ILE A 136 1.09 -8.46 9.00
C ILE A 136 1.49 -8.44 10.46
N LEU A 137 2.61 -7.79 10.71
CA LEU A 137 3.09 -7.55 12.05
C LEU A 137 2.36 -6.35 12.67
N PRO A 138 2.05 -6.39 13.97
CA PRO A 138 1.39 -5.29 14.64
C PRO A 138 2.26 -4.03 14.61
N PHE A 139 1.63 -2.87 14.51
CA PHE A 139 2.27 -1.57 14.64
C PHE A 139 1.79 -0.89 15.93
N ASN A 140 2.71 -0.25 16.66
CA ASN A 140 2.41 0.33 17.97
C ASN A 140 2.04 1.81 17.87
N GLY A 141 0.76 2.12 18.05
CA GLY A 141 0.23 3.50 18.11
C GLY A 141 -0.87 3.75 17.08
N LEU A 142 -1.28 5.02 16.93
CA LEU A 142 -2.27 5.46 15.93
C LEU A 142 -3.62 4.70 16.03
N ASN A 143 -4.05 4.41 17.26
CA ASN A 143 -5.26 3.63 17.56
C ASN A 143 -6.50 4.52 17.69
N GLU A 144 -6.31 5.81 17.87
CA GLU A 144 -7.34 6.83 17.99
C GLU A 144 -7.77 7.36 16.63
N ASN A 145 -9.08 7.39 16.36
CA ASN A 145 -9.63 7.92 15.10
C ASN A 145 -9.50 9.45 15.05
N ILE A 146 -9.14 10.00 13.89
CA ILE A 146 -9.29 11.42 13.62
C ILE A 146 -10.72 11.73 13.19
N ASP A 147 -11.29 12.84 13.70
CA ASP A 147 -12.61 13.30 13.25
C ASP A 147 -12.50 13.93 11.85
N MET A 148 -12.91 13.14 10.87
CA MET A 148 -12.80 13.48 9.46
C MET A 148 -14.05 13.01 8.69
N VAL A 149 -14.86 13.99 8.30
CA VAL A 149 -16.01 13.79 7.42
C VAL A 149 -15.64 14.27 6.02
N PHE A 150 -15.83 13.41 5.03
CA PHE A 150 -15.69 13.78 3.62
C PHE A 150 -16.96 14.48 3.16
N PRO A 151 -16.86 15.66 2.52
CA PRO A 151 -18.02 16.32 1.93
C PRO A 151 -18.55 15.51 0.74
N SER A 152 -19.77 15.83 0.30
CA SER A 152 -20.39 15.22 -0.89
C SER A 152 -19.52 15.36 -2.14
N THR A 153 -18.81 16.50 -2.24
CA THR A 153 -17.81 16.79 -3.28
C THR A 153 -16.58 17.47 -2.66
N PHE A 154 -15.37 17.01 -3.04
CA PHE A 154 -14.09 17.59 -2.64
C PHE A 154 -13.08 17.57 -3.80
N THR A 155 -12.10 18.47 -3.74
CA THR A 155 -11.04 18.61 -4.74
C THR A 155 -9.68 18.21 -4.20
N ILE A 156 -8.86 17.61 -5.05
CA ILE A 156 -7.52 17.13 -4.69
C ILE A 156 -6.51 17.67 -5.72
N GLY A 157 -5.45 18.30 -5.25
CA GLY A 157 -4.34 18.71 -6.09
C GLY A 157 -3.35 17.56 -6.33
N HIS A 158 -3.24 17.06 -7.56
CA HIS A 158 -2.36 15.95 -7.92
C HIS A 158 -0.89 16.38 -7.82
N ARG A 159 -0.09 15.67 -7.00
CA ARG A 159 1.33 15.98 -6.73
C ARG A 159 1.55 17.45 -6.35
N GLY A 160 0.61 18.01 -5.60
CA GLY A 160 0.47 19.46 -5.43
C GLY A 160 -0.41 20.06 -6.52
N SER A 161 0.16 20.85 -7.44
CA SER A 161 -0.64 21.55 -8.45
C SER A 161 -0.35 21.05 -9.87
N GLY A 162 -0.28 19.72 -9.99
CA GLY A 162 -0.20 18.97 -11.24
C GLY A 162 1.15 18.35 -11.53
N SER A 163 1.13 17.30 -12.35
CA SER A 163 2.32 16.63 -12.85
C SER A 163 3.11 17.52 -13.79
N ASN A 164 4.42 17.30 -13.83
CA ASN A 164 5.35 17.99 -14.69
C ASN A 164 5.20 17.66 -16.18
N LEU A 165 4.29 16.75 -16.55
CA LEU A 165 3.84 16.56 -17.93
C LEU A 165 2.81 17.63 -18.35
N VAL A 166 2.06 18.18 -17.39
CA VAL A 166 0.97 19.14 -17.62
C VAL A 166 1.36 20.55 -17.19
N THR A 167 1.91 20.72 -15.98
CA THR A 167 2.38 22.01 -15.47
C THR A 167 3.88 22.17 -15.65
N LYS A 168 4.31 23.39 -15.97
CA LYS A 168 5.73 23.77 -16.06
C LYS A 168 6.14 24.85 -15.06
N GLY A 169 5.18 25.38 -14.28
CA GLY A 169 5.43 26.51 -13.37
C GLY A 169 6.31 26.15 -12.17
N PHE A 170 6.21 24.93 -11.67
CA PHE A 170 6.92 24.43 -10.49
C PHE A 170 7.19 22.94 -10.64
N LEU A 171 8.16 22.44 -9.88
CA LEU A 171 8.44 21.01 -9.76
C LEU A 171 7.23 20.30 -9.13
N GLU A 172 6.82 19.15 -9.65
CA GLU A 172 5.79 18.33 -9.01
C GLU A 172 6.30 17.82 -7.65
N ASN A 173 5.40 17.52 -6.71
CA ASN A 173 5.79 17.06 -5.37
C ASN A 173 6.73 18.05 -4.63
N SER A 174 6.57 19.36 -4.87
CA SER A 174 7.35 20.43 -4.22
C SER A 174 6.49 21.29 -3.29
N LEU A 175 7.12 21.94 -2.31
CA LEU A 175 6.44 22.84 -1.37
C LEU A 175 5.65 23.93 -2.09
N GLU A 176 6.25 24.52 -3.13
CA GLU A 176 5.61 25.55 -3.95
C GLU A 176 4.37 25.01 -4.68
N GLY A 177 4.45 23.79 -5.24
CA GLY A 177 3.31 23.13 -5.87
C GLY A 177 2.17 22.84 -4.89
N PHE A 178 2.49 22.34 -3.69
CA PHE A 178 1.51 22.08 -2.63
C PHE A 178 0.83 23.36 -2.15
N GLU A 179 1.61 24.41 -1.86
CA GLU A 179 1.06 25.71 -1.47
C GLU A 179 0.18 26.32 -2.57
N THR A 180 0.57 26.18 -3.83
CA THR A 180 -0.20 26.70 -4.97
C THR A 180 -1.55 26.01 -5.09
N ALA A 181 -1.59 24.68 -4.96
CA ALA A 181 -2.85 23.94 -4.95
C ALA A 181 -3.76 24.35 -3.79
N TYR A 182 -3.18 24.47 -2.59
CA TYR A 182 -3.91 24.90 -1.40
C TYR A 182 -4.48 26.32 -1.54
N LYS A 183 -3.67 27.29 -2.01
CA LYS A 183 -4.10 28.66 -2.31
C LYS A 183 -5.16 28.70 -3.43
N SER A 184 -5.17 27.73 -4.32
CA SER A 184 -6.20 27.55 -5.37
C SER A 184 -7.48 26.88 -4.86
N GLY A 185 -7.58 26.59 -3.57
CA GLY A 185 -8.79 26.05 -2.93
C GLY A 185 -8.91 24.53 -3.00
N ALA A 186 -7.80 23.81 -3.13
CA ALA A 186 -7.77 22.35 -2.97
C ALA A 186 -8.18 21.95 -1.55
N ASP A 187 -9.08 20.99 -1.41
CA ASP A 187 -9.44 20.44 -0.10
C ASP A 187 -8.34 19.52 0.44
N PHE A 188 -7.65 18.82 -0.46
CA PHE A 188 -6.50 17.97 -0.21
C PHE A 188 -5.39 18.23 -1.22
N VAL A 189 -4.15 17.96 -0.85
CA VAL A 189 -3.05 17.77 -1.81
C VAL A 189 -2.58 16.33 -1.77
N GLU A 190 -2.40 15.75 -2.95
CA GLU A 190 -1.94 14.38 -3.13
C GLU A 190 -0.43 14.35 -3.37
N PHE A 191 0.23 13.30 -2.87
CA PHE A 191 1.62 12.99 -3.16
C PHE A 191 1.97 11.53 -2.89
N ASP A 192 3.07 11.08 -3.50
CA ASP A 192 3.58 9.72 -3.43
C ASP A 192 4.71 9.55 -2.42
N VAL A 193 4.61 8.53 -1.55
CA VAL A 193 5.65 8.16 -0.59
C VAL A 193 6.41 6.92 -1.05
N GLN A 194 7.75 7.02 -1.04
CA GLN A 194 8.69 5.91 -1.26
C GLN A 194 9.86 6.00 -0.26
N LEU A 195 10.82 5.07 -0.29
CA LEU A 195 12.01 5.07 0.58
C LEU A 195 13.32 5.21 -0.21
N THR A 196 14.30 5.89 0.40
CA THR A 196 15.71 5.94 -0.04
C THR A 196 16.49 4.69 0.41
N SER A 197 17.73 4.52 -0.05
CA SER A 197 18.69 3.48 0.38
C SER A 197 18.76 3.33 1.91
N GLU A 198 18.69 4.46 2.61
CA GLU A 198 18.78 4.62 4.06
C GLU A 198 17.44 4.45 4.80
N ASN A 199 16.40 3.95 4.12
CA ASN A 199 15.05 3.76 4.66
C ASN A 199 14.33 5.05 5.05
N VAL A 200 14.75 6.21 4.55
CA VAL A 200 14.09 7.49 4.83
C VAL A 200 12.89 7.65 3.89
N PRO A 201 11.68 7.92 4.42
CA PRO A 201 10.52 8.24 3.58
C PRO A 201 10.70 9.57 2.85
N VAL A 202 10.44 9.55 1.54
CA VAL A 202 10.60 10.68 0.64
C VAL A 202 9.43 10.81 -0.33
N ILE A 203 9.29 12.00 -0.92
CA ILE A 203 8.14 12.35 -1.76
C ILE A 203 8.54 12.32 -3.24
N TYR A 204 8.10 11.28 -3.95
CA TYR A 204 8.42 11.13 -5.37
C TYR A 204 7.54 10.11 -6.08
N HIS A 205 7.12 10.42 -7.30
CA HIS A 205 6.19 9.56 -8.04
C HIS A 205 6.87 8.37 -8.72
N ASP A 206 7.89 8.56 -9.53
CA ASP A 206 8.41 7.42 -10.32
C ASP A 206 9.27 6.47 -9.48
N PHE A 207 9.28 5.17 -9.78
CA PHE A 207 10.21 4.23 -9.12
C PHE A 207 11.67 4.44 -9.53
N TYR A 208 11.90 5.24 -10.58
CA TYR A 208 13.22 5.55 -11.11
C TYR A 208 13.43 7.05 -11.15
N ILE A 209 14.63 7.48 -10.78
CA ILE A 209 15.10 8.85 -10.90
C ILE A 209 16.11 8.90 -12.02
N LYS A 210 15.93 9.87 -12.93
CA LYS A 210 16.96 10.23 -13.90
C LYS A 210 18.01 11.09 -13.20
N SER A 211 19.27 10.71 -13.32
CA SER A 211 20.40 11.49 -12.81
C SER A 211 21.63 11.31 -13.70
N ASP A 212 22.56 12.27 -13.62
CA ASP A 212 23.96 12.08 -14.01
C ASP A 212 24.59 10.89 -13.27
N LYS A 213 25.72 10.40 -13.79
CA LYS A 213 26.43 9.24 -13.24
C LYS A 213 26.80 9.43 -11.78
N ILE A 214 26.34 8.51 -10.94
CA ILE A 214 26.73 8.39 -9.54
C ILE A 214 27.81 7.31 -9.43
N ASN A 215 29.02 7.70 -9.02
CA ASN A 215 30.22 6.87 -9.19
C ASN A 215 30.20 5.52 -8.46
N HIS A 216 29.43 5.39 -7.38
CA HIS A 216 29.41 4.19 -6.53
C HIS A 216 28.10 3.40 -6.65
N ILE A 217 27.23 3.77 -7.58
CA ILE A 217 25.94 3.11 -7.83
C ILE A 217 25.87 2.74 -9.30
N GLU A 218 25.64 1.46 -9.59
CA GLU A 218 25.35 1.04 -10.96
C GLU A 218 23.89 1.39 -11.33
N PRO A 219 23.66 2.08 -12.46
CA PRO A 219 22.32 2.42 -12.89
C PRO A 219 21.56 1.16 -13.32
N LEU A 220 20.25 1.11 -13.05
CA LEU A 220 19.42 -0.02 -13.48
C LEU A 220 19.13 0.02 -14.98
N LYS A 221 19.03 1.21 -15.55
CA LYS A 221 18.69 1.41 -16.95
C LYS A 221 19.44 2.62 -17.51
N THR A 222 19.77 2.54 -18.79
CA THR A 222 20.24 3.68 -19.58
C THR A 222 19.17 3.98 -20.63
N GLU A 223 18.73 5.24 -20.68
CA GLU A 223 17.76 5.71 -21.66
C GLU A 223 18.41 5.91 -23.03
N ILE A 224 17.57 6.02 -24.07
CA ILE A 224 18.02 6.24 -25.46
C ILE A 224 18.80 7.56 -25.59
N ASP A 225 18.45 8.57 -24.79
CA ASP A 225 19.12 9.88 -24.75
C ASP A 225 20.44 9.86 -23.96
N GLY A 226 20.86 8.70 -23.43
CA GLY A 226 22.07 8.54 -22.62
C GLY A 226 21.87 8.86 -21.13
N SER A 227 20.70 9.34 -20.70
CA SER A 227 20.42 9.57 -19.28
C SER A 227 20.36 8.26 -18.49
N LEU A 228 20.90 8.26 -17.27
CA LEU A 228 20.95 7.08 -16.40
C LEU A 228 19.77 7.08 -15.44
N LYS A 229 19.20 5.91 -15.19
CA LYS A 229 18.09 5.70 -14.27
C LYS A 229 18.51 4.86 -13.08
N TYR A 230 18.28 5.42 -11.91
CA TYR A 230 18.51 4.79 -10.61
C TYR A 230 17.16 4.51 -9.95
N ALA A 231 16.97 3.36 -9.33
CA ALA A 231 15.83 3.17 -8.45
C ALA A 231 16.00 4.01 -7.18
N LEU A 232 14.89 4.46 -6.62
CA LEU A 232 14.90 5.28 -5.41
C LEU A 232 15.64 4.60 -4.24
N ARG A 233 15.46 3.28 -4.11
CA ARG A 233 16.14 2.47 -3.08
C ARG A 233 17.65 2.33 -3.27
N GLN A 234 18.22 2.76 -4.40
CA GLN A 234 19.66 2.80 -4.58
C GLN A 234 20.28 4.08 -4.01
N LEU A 235 19.53 5.19 -3.97
CA LEU A 235 20.05 6.50 -3.64
C LEU A 235 20.03 6.76 -2.14
N SER A 236 21.11 7.30 -1.58
CA SER A 236 21.05 7.94 -0.25
C SER A 236 20.07 9.10 -0.25
N THR A 237 19.67 9.56 0.94
CA THR A 237 18.75 10.68 1.09
C THR A 237 19.32 11.95 0.46
N THR A 238 20.61 12.21 0.65
CA THR A 238 21.27 13.39 0.07
C THR A 238 21.34 13.32 -1.46
N GLU A 239 21.60 12.15 -2.03
CA GLU A 239 21.62 11.97 -3.49
C GLU A 239 20.23 12.12 -4.09
N PHE A 240 19.21 11.55 -3.44
CA PHE A 240 17.82 11.74 -3.80
C PHE A 240 17.47 13.23 -3.85
N GLU A 241 17.67 13.97 -2.75
CA GLU A 241 17.35 15.40 -2.67
C GLU A 241 18.06 16.18 -3.79
N ASN A 242 19.36 15.92 -3.99
CA ASN A 242 20.18 16.63 -4.98
C ASN A 242 19.84 16.27 -6.42
N ALA A 243 19.26 15.09 -6.70
CA ALA A 243 18.82 14.75 -8.05
C ALA A 243 17.76 15.74 -8.57
N GLY A 244 16.94 16.32 -7.69
CA GLY A 244 16.00 17.38 -8.06
C GLY A 244 16.68 18.63 -8.64
N LEU A 245 17.92 18.94 -8.21
CA LEU A 245 18.68 20.10 -8.71
C LEU A 245 19.10 19.94 -10.17
N GLN A 246 19.05 18.74 -10.72
CA GLN A 246 19.33 18.49 -12.13
C GLN A 246 18.10 18.81 -13.01
N SER A 247 16.90 18.85 -12.42
CA SER A 247 15.68 19.27 -13.12
C SER A 247 15.77 20.71 -13.63
N GLN A 248 14.83 21.09 -14.51
CA GLN A 248 14.75 22.48 -15.01
C GLN A 248 14.39 23.50 -13.91
N TRP A 249 13.75 23.07 -12.82
CA TRP A 249 13.35 23.95 -11.72
C TRP A 249 14.47 24.19 -10.69
N LYS A 250 15.56 23.41 -10.73
CA LYS A 250 16.71 23.55 -9.83
C LYS A 250 16.33 23.52 -8.33
N GLN A 251 15.31 22.72 -7.99
CA GLN A 251 14.82 22.53 -6.62
C GLN A 251 15.17 21.14 -6.11
N LYS A 252 15.52 21.02 -4.83
CA LYS A 252 15.72 19.71 -4.20
C LYS A 252 14.38 18.95 -4.12
N TYR A 253 14.44 17.63 -4.26
CA TYR A 253 13.30 16.79 -3.86
C TYR A 253 13.14 16.79 -2.33
N LEU A 254 11.94 16.46 -1.86
CA LEU A 254 11.58 16.58 -0.45
C LEU A 254 11.62 15.23 0.26
N THR A 255 12.13 15.24 1.50
CA THR A 255 11.83 14.17 2.44
C THR A 255 10.40 14.30 2.98
N TYR A 256 9.82 13.20 3.46
CA TYR A 256 8.48 13.25 4.04
C TYR A 256 8.44 14.10 5.32
N SER A 257 9.51 14.01 6.12
CA SER A 257 9.68 14.82 7.32
C SER A 257 9.62 16.31 7.03
N GLU A 258 10.37 16.77 6.02
CA GLU A 258 10.37 18.16 5.61
C GLU A 258 9.00 18.62 5.12
N LEU A 259 8.30 17.79 4.32
CA LEU A 259 6.95 18.11 3.86
C LEU A 259 6.00 18.32 5.04
N LEU A 260 6.00 17.40 6.01
CA LEU A 260 5.11 17.45 7.18
C LEU A 260 5.39 18.66 8.08
N GLN A 261 6.67 19.02 8.24
CA GLN A 261 7.10 20.13 9.09
C GLN A 261 6.91 21.50 8.43
N LYS A 262 7.10 21.63 7.11
CA LYS A 262 7.09 22.92 6.41
C LYS A 262 5.69 23.33 5.93
N LEU A 263 4.79 22.39 5.66
CA LEU A 263 3.42 22.71 5.25
C LEU A 263 2.49 22.95 6.46
N PRO A 264 1.55 23.91 6.40
CA PRO A 264 0.63 24.22 7.50
C PRO A 264 -0.25 23.03 7.86
N ASN A 265 -0.50 22.79 9.16
CA ASN A 265 -1.23 21.60 9.66
C ASN A 265 -2.68 21.50 9.16
N GLU A 266 -3.29 22.62 8.78
CA GLU A 266 -4.64 22.70 8.23
C GLU A 266 -4.74 22.13 6.81
N MET A 267 -3.63 22.11 6.07
CA MET A 267 -3.58 21.52 4.74
C MET A 267 -3.76 20.00 4.85
N LYS A 268 -4.79 19.48 4.19
CA LYS A 268 -5.12 18.05 4.26
C LYS A 268 -4.40 17.27 3.17
N PHE A 269 -4.07 16.01 3.44
CA PHE A 269 -3.30 15.18 2.52
C PHE A 269 -4.07 13.97 2.00
N ASP A 270 -3.83 13.64 0.73
CA ASP A 270 -3.98 12.30 0.17
C ASP A 270 -2.57 11.71 0.06
N VAL A 271 -2.29 10.65 0.83
CA VAL A 271 -0.95 10.07 0.93
C VAL A 271 -0.93 8.75 0.16
N GLU A 272 -0.37 8.74 -1.05
CA GLU A 272 -0.19 7.52 -1.84
C GLU A 272 1.03 6.73 -1.33
N LEU A 273 0.81 5.54 -0.76
CA LEU A 273 1.90 4.59 -0.51
C LEU A 273 2.26 3.90 -1.81
N LYS A 274 3.45 4.19 -2.34
CA LYS A 274 3.86 3.70 -3.65
C LYS A 274 4.78 2.49 -3.56
N TYR A 275 4.18 1.31 -3.70
CA TYR A 275 4.89 0.03 -3.66
C TYR A 275 5.00 -0.61 -5.06
N PRO A 276 6.17 -1.13 -5.50
CA PRO A 276 6.36 -1.67 -6.84
C PRO A 276 5.81 -3.11 -6.99
N PHE A 277 4.49 -3.28 -6.86
CA PHE A 277 3.84 -4.61 -6.87
C PHE A 277 3.62 -5.22 -8.28
N LEU A 278 3.78 -4.43 -9.35
CA LEU A 278 3.52 -4.90 -10.72
C LEU A 278 4.76 -5.58 -11.33
N GLU A 279 4.56 -6.65 -12.11
CA GLU A 279 5.62 -7.43 -12.79
C GLU A 279 6.63 -6.57 -13.57
N LYS A 280 6.17 -5.47 -14.20
CA LYS A 280 7.04 -4.54 -14.94
C LYS A 280 8.08 -3.81 -14.06
N PHE A 281 7.92 -3.88 -12.74
CA PHE A 281 8.79 -3.29 -11.73
C PHE A 281 9.55 -4.34 -10.92
N LYS A 282 9.56 -5.62 -11.32
CA LYS A 282 10.27 -6.69 -10.60
C LYS A 282 11.77 -6.44 -10.37
N ASP A 283 12.40 -5.65 -11.24
CA ASP A 283 13.83 -5.31 -11.16
C ASP A 283 14.07 -4.04 -10.31
N VAL A 284 13.02 -3.39 -9.81
CA VAL A 284 13.15 -2.25 -8.89
C VAL A 284 13.43 -2.82 -7.50
N PRO A 285 14.57 -2.50 -6.86
CA PRO A 285 14.81 -2.86 -5.48
C PRO A 285 13.73 -2.22 -4.60
N TYR A 286 13.15 -3.01 -3.69
CA TYR A 286 12.11 -2.58 -2.76
C TYR A 286 12.45 -3.00 -1.33
N ALA A 287 11.91 -2.28 -0.35
CA ALA A 287 11.95 -2.73 1.04
C ALA A 287 10.80 -3.71 1.29
N GLU A 288 10.98 -4.65 2.23
CA GLU A 288 9.88 -5.51 2.68
C GLU A 288 8.66 -4.66 3.09
N ARG A 289 7.46 -5.15 2.78
CA ARG A 289 6.22 -4.37 2.82
C ARG A 289 5.80 -3.95 4.23
N ASN A 290 5.95 -4.79 5.26
CA ASN A 290 5.71 -4.37 6.64
C ASN A 290 6.68 -3.25 7.01
N PHE A 291 7.96 -3.44 6.73
CA PHE A 291 8.98 -2.44 7.02
C PHE A 291 8.68 -1.10 6.32
N PHE A 292 8.30 -1.13 5.04
CA PHE A 292 7.91 0.06 4.29
C PHE A 292 6.72 0.82 4.91
N VAL A 293 5.65 0.09 5.22
CA VAL A 293 4.45 0.68 5.84
C VAL A 293 4.81 1.23 7.23
N ASP A 294 5.62 0.51 8.01
CA ASP A 294 6.02 0.92 9.36
C ASP A 294 6.90 2.18 9.34
N GLN A 295 7.86 2.30 8.42
CA GLN A 295 8.64 3.54 8.26
C GLN A 295 7.75 4.73 7.92
N THR A 296 6.76 4.53 7.05
CA THR A 296 5.79 5.58 6.68
C THR A 296 4.94 5.99 7.89
N LEU A 297 4.41 5.02 8.66
CA LEU A 297 3.58 5.30 9.83
C LEU A 297 4.38 5.90 10.99
N GLU A 298 5.64 5.50 11.20
CA GLU A 298 6.51 6.13 12.21
C GLU A 298 6.78 7.60 11.89
N GLU A 299 7.04 7.93 10.62
CA GLU A 299 7.24 9.33 10.21
C GLU A 299 5.97 10.17 10.46
N MET A 300 4.80 9.60 10.14
CA MET A 300 3.51 10.23 10.39
C MET A 300 3.21 10.41 11.87
N LYS A 301 3.48 9.39 12.68
CA LYS A 301 3.30 9.45 14.14
C LYS A 301 4.15 10.57 14.77
N LYS A 302 5.34 10.82 14.24
CA LYS A 302 6.23 11.90 14.71
C LYS A 302 5.77 13.29 14.27
N ASN A 303 5.38 13.43 13.00
CA ASN A 303 5.31 14.75 12.35
C ASN A 303 3.94 15.15 11.81
N ALA A 304 2.95 14.25 11.75
CA ALA A 304 1.61 14.56 11.23
C ALA A 304 0.67 15.23 12.25
N TYR A 305 1.02 15.22 13.54
CA TYR A 305 0.21 15.82 14.62
C TYR A 305 -1.29 15.48 14.48
N ASN A 306 -2.16 16.50 14.40
CA ASN A 306 -3.61 16.38 14.19
C ASN A 306 -4.03 16.69 12.75
N ARG A 307 -3.11 16.59 11.79
CA ARG A 307 -3.41 16.81 10.37
C ARG A 307 -4.46 15.82 9.88
N LYS A 308 -5.46 16.34 9.17
CA LYS A 308 -6.48 15.54 8.48
C LYS A 308 -5.91 15.04 7.16
N LEU A 309 -6.06 13.75 6.90
CA LEU A 309 -5.57 13.11 5.69
C LEU A 309 -6.21 11.74 5.51
N PHE A 310 -6.00 11.15 4.35
CA PHE A 310 -6.26 9.73 4.11
C PHE A 310 -5.09 9.11 3.36
N PHE A 311 -4.93 7.80 3.53
CA PHE A 311 -3.98 7.01 2.75
C PHE A 311 -4.65 6.47 1.50
N SER A 312 -3.87 6.35 0.43
CA SER A 312 -4.25 5.65 -0.78
C SER A 312 -3.11 4.72 -1.22
N SER A 313 -3.41 3.64 -1.94
CA SER A 313 -2.38 2.85 -2.63
C SER A 313 -2.98 1.98 -3.73
N PHE A 314 -2.23 1.80 -4.82
CA PHE A 314 -2.56 0.77 -5.83
C PHE A 314 -2.25 -0.63 -5.32
N ASP A 315 -1.26 -0.76 -4.44
CA ASP A 315 -0.94 -2.02 -3.79
C ASP A 315 -1.97 -2.32 -2.70
N VAL A 316 -2.93 -3.14 -3.07
CA VAL A 316 -4.00 -3.60 -2.19
C VAL A 316 -3.47 -4.30 -0.93
N LEU A 317 -2.28 -4.92 -0.98
CA LEU A 317 -1.65 -5.51 0.21
C LEU A 317 -1.29 -4.42 1.22
N SER A 318 -0.69 -3.31 0.75
CA SER A 318 -0.42 -2.13 1.56
C SER A 318 -1.71 -1.51 2.13
N VAL A 319 -2.80 -1.44 1.35
CA VAL A 319 -4.12 -0.97 1.84
C VAL A 319 -4.61 -1.81 3.01
N VAL A 320 -4.53 -3.13 2.90
CA VAL A 320 -4.95 -4.01 3.99
C VAL A 320 -4.00 -3.90 5.18
N MET A 321 -2.68 -3.82 4.96
CA MET A 321 -1.71 -3.62 6.04
C MET A 321 -1.98 -2.34 6.83
N LEU A 322 -2.26 -1.23 6.16
CA LEU A 322 -2.68 0.02 6.81
C LEU A 322 -3.93 -0.19 7.68
N SER A 323 -4.91 -0.98 7.23
CA SER A 323 -6.14 -1.22 7.99
C SER A 323 -5.92 -1.98 9.30
N PHE A 324 -4.86 -2.77 9.38
CA PHE A 324 -4.47 -3.52 10.58
C PHE A 324 -3.47 -2.76 11.45
N LYS A 325 -2.60 -1.96 10.85
CA LYS A 325 -1.52 -1.24 11.55
C LYS A 325 -1.96 0.09 12.15
N GLN A 326 -3.06 0.69 11.69
CA GLN A 326 -3.56 1.95 12.25
C GLN A 326 -5.09 2.06 12.14
N LYS A 327 -5.69 2.88 13.01
CA LYS A 327 -7.12 3.25 12.98
C LYS A 327 -7.34 4.74 12.75
N ARG A 328 -6.31 5.56 12.93
CA ARG A 328 -6.38 7.02 12.92
C ARG A 328 -6.93 7.63 11.65
N TRP A 329 -6.39 7.26 10.50
CA TRP A 329 -6.69 7.89 9.23
C TRP A 329 -7.48 6.96 8.29
N PRO A 330 -8.46 7.50 7.55
CA PRO A 330 -9.14 6.76 6.50
C PRO A 330 -8.17 6.22 5.44
N ILE A 331 -8.54 5.10 4.83
CA ILE A 331 -7.76 4.44 3.78
C ILE A 331 -8.64 4.28 2.54
N PHE A 332 -8.06 4.50 1.36
CA PHE A 332 -8.67 4.34 0.06
C PHE A 332 -7.89 3.35 -0.80
N GLN A 333 -8.60 2.57 -1.62
CA GLN A 333 -7.98 1.69 -2.62
C GLN A 333 -7.86 2.42 -3.96
N LEU A 334 -6.65 2.59 -4.49
CA LEU A 334 -6.45 3.08 -5.85
C LEU A 334 -6.66 1.96 -6.86
N MET A 335 -7.37 2.25 -7.95
CA MET A 335 -7.75 1.27 -8.96
C MET A 335 -7.53 1.82 -10.35
N SER A 336 -6.89 1.01 -11.19
CA SER A 336 -6.76 1.23 -12.62
C SER A 336 -6.95 -0.10 -13.34
N ARG A 337 -7.40 -0.02 -14.59
CA ARG A 337 -7.34 -1.19 -15.48
C ARG A 337 -5.89 -1.49 -15.83
N GLU A 338 -5.52 -2.75 -15.73
CA GLU A 338 -4.19 -3.23 -16.08
C GLU A 338 -4.04 -3.46 -17.59
N ARG A 339 -2.80 -3.55 -18.08
CA ARG A 339 -2.55 -3.80 -19.50
C ARG A 339 -2.99 -5.22 -19.85
N GLY A 340 -3.87 -5.36 -20.84
CA GLY A 340 -4.41 -6.65 -21.27
C GLY A 340 -5.67 -7.08 -20.50
N GLU A 341 -6.05 -6.35 -19.45
CA GLU A 341 -7.30 -6.58 -18.72
C GLU A 341 -8.50 -6.03 -19.51
N THR A 342 -9.57 -6.82 -19.60
CA THR A 342 -10.84 -6.38 -20.20
C THR A 342 -11.61 -5.49 -19.22
N LEU A 343 -12.59 -4.73 -19.73
CA LEU A 343 -13.42 -3.90 -18.85
C LEU A 343 -14.22 -4.76 -17.85
N ASP A 344 -14.74 -5.90 -18.29
CA ASP A 344 -15.53 -6.81 -17.44
C ASP A 344 -14.67 -7.40 -16.31
N ILE A 345 -13.43 -7.81 -16.60
CA ILE A 345 -12.52 -8.31 -15.56
C ILE A 345 -12.20 -7.21 -14.54
N PHE A 346 -11.96 -5.98 -14.99
CA PHE A 346 -11.73 -4.84 -14.10
C PHE A 346 -12.92 -4.57 -13.18
N VAL A 347 -14.15 -4.59 -13.72
CA VAL A 347 -15.38 -4.42 -12.93
C VAL A 347 -15.55 -5.57 -11.94
N GLN A 348 -15.46 -6.82 -12.39
CA GLN A 348 -15.61 -8.00 -11.55
C GLN A 348 -14.57 -8.01 -10.42
N LYS A 349 -13.29 -7.75 -10.73
CA LYS A 349 -12.21 -7.62 -9.73
C LYS A 349 -12.56 -6.60 -8.65
N THR A 350 -13.07 -5.43 -9.07
CA THR A 350 -13.40 -4.32 -8.16
C THR A 350 -14.60 -4.66 -7.28
N ILE A 351 -15.69 -5.16 -7.87
CA ILE A 351 -16.91 -5.50 -7.14
C ILE A 351 -16.69 -6.67 -6.18
N ASN A 352 -15.94 -7.69 -6.61
CA ASN A 352 -15.71 -8.88 -5.78
C ASN A 352 -14.87 -8.57 -4.54
N VAL A 353 -13.91 -7.63 -4.62
CA VAL A 353 -13.07 -7.26 -3.46
C VAL A 353 -13.75 -6.25 -2.52
N ALA A 354 -14.73 -5.49 -3.02
CA ALA A 354 -15.36 -4.40 -2.28
C ALA A 354 -15.97 -4.82 -0.92
N PRO A 355 -16.71 -5.94 -0.78
CA PRO A 355 -17.23 -6.37 0.53
C PRO A 355 -16.13 -6.57 1.58
N LEU A 356 -14.99 -7.15 1.20
CA LEU A 356 -13.86 -7.34 2.10
C LEU A 356 -13.26 -6.01 2.55
N LEU A 357 -13.04 -5.10 1.61
CA LEU A 357 -12.50 -3.77 1.91
C LEU A 357 -13.46 -3.00 2.83
N LYS A 358 -14.77 -3.16 2.64
CA LYS A 358 -15.77 -2.54 3.52
C LYS A 358 -15.63 -3.04 4.95
N GLU A 359 -15.49 -4.35 5.11
CA GLU A 359 -15.36 -5.01 6.40
C GLU A 359 -14.05 -4.65 7.13
N LEU A 360 -12.98 -4.38 6.36
CA LEU A 360 -11.71 -3.87 6.87
C LEU A 360 -11.75 -2.38 7.25
N GLY A 361 -12.88 -1.71 6.99
CA GLY A 361 -13.04 -0.28 7.27
C GLY A 361 -12.40 0.63 6.23
N ILE A 362 -12.07 0.11 5.05
CA ILE A 362 -11.62 0.94 3.92
C ILE A 362 -12.74 1.89 3.54
N LYS A 363 -12.41 3.18 3.44
CA LYS A 363 -13.39 4.26 3.35
C LYS A 363 -13.89 4.47 1.92
N GLY A 364 -13.05 4.21 0.92
CA GLY A 364 -13.37 4.52 -0.45
C GLY A 364 -12.40 3.96 -1.47
N PHE A 365 -12.64 4.34 -2.72
CA PHE A 365 -11.82 4.02 -3.88
C PHE A 365 -11.39 5.28 -4.60
N VAL A 366 -10.21 5.25 -5.22
CA VAL A 366 -9.73 6.28 -6.14
C VAL A 366 -9.49 5.64 -7.51
N PHE A 367 -10.30 5.97 -8.51
CA PHE A 367 -10.24 5.33 -9.83
C PHE A 367 -9.56 6.19 -10.89
N ASN A 368 -8.89 5.54 -11.84
CA ASN A 368 -8.57 6.21 -13.10
C ASN A 368 -9.88 6.59 -13.81
N SER A 369 -10.11 7.89 -13.98
CA SER A 369 -11.34 8.45 -14.52
C SER A 369 -11.69 7.88 -15.89
N LYS A 370 -10.71 7.58 -16.75
CA LYS A 370 -10.97 7.00 -18.07
C LYS A 370 -11.71 5.67 -17.96
N TYR A 371 -11.25 4.78 -17.07
CA TYR A 371 -11.85 3.45 -16.94
C TYR A 371 -13.14 3.48 -16.13
N LEU A 372 -13.25 4.36 -15.12
CA LEU A 372 -14.51 4.58 -14.41
C LEU A 372 -15.61 5.09 -15.34
N MET A 373 -15.30 6.03 -16.23
CA MET A 373 -16.26 6.52 -17.22
C MET A 373 -16.68 5.47 -18.25
N MET A 374 -15.89 4.41 -18.46
CA MET A 374 -16.30 3.25 -19.25
C MET A 374 -17.15 2.27 -18.43
N ALA A 375 -16.96 2.21 -17.12
CA ALA A 375 -17.60 1.27 -16.17
C ALA A 375 -18.57 1.98 -15.20
N GLN A 376 -19.42 2.88 -15.71
CA GLN A 376 -20.23 3.77 -14.87
C GLN A 376 -21.20 3.03 -13.94
N SER A 377 -21.69 1.85 -14.35
CA SER A 377 -22.59 1.01 -13.54
C SER A 377 -21.99 0.61 -12.18
N MET A 378 -20.67 0.46 -12.12
CA MET A 378 -19.93 0.10 -10.90
C MET A 378 -20.01 1.20 -9.84
N VAL A 379 -20.14 2.47 -10.24
CA VAL A 379 -20.16 3.61 -9.30
C VAL A 379 -21.35 3.51 -8.36
N LYS A 380 -22.55 3.22 -8.90
CA LYS A 380 -23.75 3.06 -8.09
C LYS A 380 -23.61 1.92 -7.09
N GLU A 381 -23.14 0.76 -7.55
CA GLU A 381 -22.97 -0.43 -6.71
C GLU A 381 -22.01 -0.19 -5.52
N LEU A 382 -20.86 0.43 -5.78
CA LEU A 382 -19.91 0.77 -4.71
C LEU A 382 -20.46 1.84 -3.75
N LYS A 383 -21.23 2.81 -4.26
CA LYS A 383 -21.89 3.80 -3.41
C LYS A 383 -22.99 3.20 -2.54
N ASP A 384 -23.76 2.24 -3.06
CA ASP A 384 -24.77 1.50 -2.30
C ASP A 384 -24.11 0.68 -1.16
N MET A 385 -22.86 0.22 -1.34
CA MET A 385 -22.03 -0.37 -0.28
C MET A 385 -21.46 0.68 0.71
N GLY A 386 -21.71 1.97 0.47
CA GLY A 386 -21.29 3.08 1.31
C GLY A 386 -19.82 3.46 1.16
N PHE A 387 -19.22 3.25 -0.01
CA PHE A 387 -17.88 3.75 -0.33
C PHE A 387 -17.92 5.20 -0.80
N VAL A 388 -16.90 5.97 -0.41
CA VAL A 388 -16.58 7.25 -1.05
C VAL A 388 -15.84 6.97 -2.36
N ILE A 389 -16.27 7.58 -3.46
CA ILE A 389 -15.64 7.39 -4.77
C ILE A 389 -14.90 8.66 -5.14
N ALA A 390 -13.60 8.55 -5.38
CA ALA A 390 -12.78 9.61 -5.95
C ALA A 390 -12.17 9.15 -7.27
N THR A 391 -11.62 10.08 -8.05
CA THR A 391 -10.94 9.76 -9.30
C THR A 391 -9.66 10.56 -9.50
N TYR A 392 -8.81 10.08 -10.39
CA TYR A 392 -7.65 10.78 -10.92
C TYR A 392 -7.62 10.66 -12.46
N GLY A 393 -6.77 11.45 -13.12
CA GLY A 393 -6.48 11.32 -14.55
C GLY A 393 -7.31 12.22 -15.46
N VAL A 394 -7.34 11.89 -16.76
CA VAL A 394 -7.59 12.85 -17.84
C VAL A 394 -8.94 13.58 -17.77
N HIS A 395 -10.03 12.92 -17.36
CA HIS A 395 -11.35 13.58 -17.34
C HIS A 395 -11.46 14.64 -16.25
N ASN A 396 -10.62 14.57 -15.22
CA ASN A 396 -10.59 15.53 -14.11
C ASN A 396 -9.99 16.89 -14.53
N ASN A 397 -9.44 16.98 -15.74
CA ASN A 397 -8.81 18.18 -16.29
C ASN A 397 -9.70 18.91 -17.32
N SER A 398 -10.97 18.48 -17.50
CA SER A 398 -11.91 19.06 -18.47
C SER A 398 -13.26 19.36 -17.82
N ILE A 399 -13.93 20.44 -18.22
CA ILE A 399 -15.23 20.84 -17.64
C ILE A 399 -16.26 19.71 -17.80
N ASP A 400 -16.45 19.21 -19.03
CA ASP A 400 -17.42 18.14 -19.32
C ASP A 400 -17.10 16.84 -18.57
N GLY A 401 -15.81 16.48 -18.47
CA GLY A 401 -15.38 15.31 -17.73
C GLY A 401 -15.60 15.43 -16.22
N ILE A 402 -15.39 16.63 -15.64
CA ILE A 402 -15.69 16.91 -14.23
C ILE A 402 -17.19 16.77 -13.99
N VAL A 403 -18.02 17.50 -14.75
CA VAL A 403 -19.48 17.49 -14.57
C VAL A 403 -20.07 16.09 -14.76
N SER A 404 -19.60 15.35 -15.77
CA SER A 404 -20.06 13.97 -16.02
C SER A 404 -19.77 13.05 -14.82
N GLN A 405 -18.60 13.19 -14.19
CA GLN A 405 -18.26 12.40 -13.00
C GLN A 405 -19.07 12.80 -11.77
N LEU A 406 -19.32 14.10 -11.58
CA LEU A 406 -20.17 14.60 -10.49
C LEU A 406 -21.61 14.10 -10.61
N ASN A 407 -22.17 14.10 -11.82
CA ASN A 407 -23.50 13.54 -12.12
C ASN A 407 -23.59 12.04 -11.80
N LEU A 408 -22.50 11.28 -11.96
CA LEU A 408 -22.42 9.88 -11.55
C LEU A 408 -22.29 9.69 -10.03
N GLY A 409 -22.08 10.79 -9.30
CA GLY A 409 -21.94 10.80 -7.85
C GLY A 409 -20.52 10.54 -7.37
N VAL A 410 -19.51 10.78 -8.20
CA VAL A 410 -18.10 10.86 -7.75
C VAL A 410 -17.97 12.02 -6.75
N SER A 411 -17.34 11.74 -5.61
CA SER A 411 -17.13 12.71 -4.53
C SER A 411 -15.79 13.42 -4.62
N GLY A 412 -14.70 12.72 -4.95
CA GLY A 412 -13.36 13.31 -4.99
C GLY A 412 -12.80 13.42 -6.40
N LEU A 413 -12.18 14.55 -6.75
CA LEU A 413 -11.55 14.75 -8.06
C LEU A 413 -10.10 15.21 -7.88
N CYS A 414 -9.15 14.35 -8.23
CA CYS A 414 -7.71 14.65 -8.26
C CYS A 414 -7.28 15.15 -9.64
N THR A 415 -6.72 16.36 -9.71
CA THR A 415 -6.49 17.08 -10.97
C THR A 415 -5.10 17.69 -11.06
N ASP A 416 -4.62 17.87 -12.30
CA ASP A 416 -3.46 18.68 -12.60
C ASP A 416 -3.81 20.18 -12.79
N ASN A 417 -5.10 20.53 -12.85
CA ASN A 417 -5.58 21.88 -13.10
C ASN A 417 -6.58 22.32 -12.00
N MET A 418 -6.02 22.68 -10.85
CA MET A 418 -6.79 23.04 -9.66
C MET A 418 -7.73 24.23 -9.88
N VAL A 419 -7.29 25.25 -10.61
CA VAL A 419 -8.10 26.45 -10.87
C VAL A 419 -9.38 26.09 -11.63
N GLN A 420 -9.25 25.32 -12.71
CA GLN A 420 -10.41 24.90 -13.50
C GLN A 420 -11.32 23.95 -12.71
N LEU A 421 -10.75 23.00 -11.98
CA LEU A 421 -11.53 22.08 -11.16
C LEU A 421 -12.34 22.85 -10.11
N LYS A 422 -11.71 23.76 -9.35
CA LYS A 422 -12.40 24.49 -8.28
C LYS A 422 -13.54 25.34 -8.82
N LYS A 423 -13.31 26.03 -9.95
CA LYS A 423 -14.36 26.79 -10.63
C LYS A 423 -15.52 25.88 -11.05
N THR A 424 -15.23 24.79 -11.74
CA THR A 424 -16.25 23.87 -12.27
C THR A 424 -17.09 23.23 -11.16
N VAL A 425 -16.45 22.79 -10.07
CA VAL A 425 -17.16 22.22 -8.91
C VAL A 425 -18.05 23.27 -8.25
N SER A 426 -17.58 24.51 -8.10
CA SER A 426 -18.38 25.60 -7.50
C SER A 426 -19.61 25.92 -8.37
N ASP A 427 -19.42 26.03 -9.69
CA ASP A 427 -20.50 26.28 -10.65
C ASP A 427 -21.53 25.12 -10.63
N TYR A 428 -21.06 23.87 -10.56
CA TYR A 428 -21.92 22.69 -10.45
C TYR A 428 -22.77 22.70 -9.18
N VAL A 429 -22.15 22.90 -8.00
CA VAL A 429 -22.87 22.91 -6.72
C VAL A 429 -23.92 24.03 -6.70
N ALA A 430 -23.58 25.22 -7.17
CA ALA A 430 -24.53 26.33 -7.27
C ALA A 430 -25.73 26.01 -8.18
N SER A 431 -25.51 25.27 -9.29
CA SER A 431 -26.60 24.85 -10.18
C SER A 431 -27.54 23.83 -9.55
N GLN A 432 -27.01 22.90 -8.75
CA GLN A 432 -27.81 21.88 -8.07
C GLN A 432 -28.66 22.47 -6.93
N GLU A 433 -28.17 23.50 -6.25
CA GLU A 433 -28.95 24.23 -5.25
C GLU A 433 -30.13 24.99 -5.89
N GLN A 434 -29.95 25.54 -7.10
CA GLN A 434 -31.03 26.25 -7.81
C GLN A 434 -32.14 25.31 -8.30
N GLU A 435 -31.84 24.05 -8.65
CA GLU A 435 -32.85 23.07 -9.08
C GLU A 435 -33.73 22.56 -7.92
N LEU A 436 -33.31 22.77 -6.68
CA LEU A 436 -34.04 22.34 -5.47
C LEU A 436 -35.03 23.40 -4.94
N PHE A 437 -35.00 24.62 -5.49
CA PHE A 437 -35.92 25.73 -5.19
C PHE A 437 -36.87 25.98 -6.37
#